data_AF-A0A968SMW8-F1
#
_entry.id   AF-A0A968SMW8-F1
#
_cell.length_a   1.000
_cell.length_b   1.000
_cell.length_c   1.000
_cell.angle_alpha   90.00
_cell.angle_beta   90.00
_cell.angle_gamma   90.00
#
_symmetry.space_group_name_H-M   'P 1'
#
loop_
_entity.id
_entity.type
_entity.pdbx_description
1 polymer ?
#
loop_
_entity_poly.entity_id
_entity_poly.type
_entity_poly.pdbx_seq_one_letter_code
_entity_poly.pdbx_strand_id
1 'polypeptide(L)' 'MTVLDLSTLTTQQLKDMAWELRGTPAVDPIYQELGSRPPSIVIAPEDPQWAEKVNLLLREGSR' A
#
# COMPACT_ATOMS: atom_id res chain seq x y z
N MET A 1 12.77 1.55 -24.33
CA MET A 1 12.27 2.19 -23.09
C MET A 1 11.80 1.09 -22.17
N THR A 2 12.42 0.95 -21.00
CA THR A 2 11.93 0.05 -19.95
C THR A 2 10.77 0.75 -19.25
N VAL A 3 9.56 0.21 -19.37
CA VAL A 3 8.42 0.65 -18.57
C VAL A 3 8.56 -0.04 -17.21
N LEU A 4 8.68 0.76 -16.15
CA LEU A 4 8.69 0.22 -14.79
C LEU A 4 7.25 -0.09 -14.39
N ASP A 5 6.95 -1.36 -14.14
CA ASP A 5 5.65 -1.78 -13.63
C ASP A 5 5.63 -1.68 -12.09
N LEU A 6 4.97 -0.63 -11.58
CA LEU A 6 4.87 -0.34 -10.16
C LEU A 6 4.01 -1.36 -9.39
N SER A 7 3.12 -2.09 -10.07
CA SER A 7 2.25 -3.08 -9.44
C SER A 7 3.03 -4.27 -8.88
N THR A 8 4.22 -4.55 -9.43
CA THR A 8 5.10 -5.64 -9.01
C THR A 8 5.93 -5.32 -7.76
N LEU A 9 5.97 -4.04 -7.35
CA LEU A 9 6.77 -3.59 -6.22
C LEU A 9 6.01 -3.75 -4.90
N THR A 10 6.73 -3.97 -3.81
CA THR A 10 6.13 -3.95 -2.47
C THR A 10 5.77 -2.52 -2.06
N THR A 11 4.83 -2.39 -1.12
CA THR A 11 4.44 -1.08 -0.58
C THR A 11 5.62 -0.36 0.08
N GLN A 12 6.55 -1.09 0.69
CA GLN A 12 7.76 -0.50 1.26
C GLN A 12 8.69 0.05 0.19
N GLN A 13 8.96 -0.72 -0.88
CA GLN A 13 9.79 -0.26 -2.00
C GLN A 13 9.20 0.98 -2.66
N LEU A 14 7.87 1.06 -2.82
CA LEU A 14 7.22 2.26 -3.33
C LEU A 14 7.38 3.47 -2.40
N LYS A 15 7.31 3.28 -1.08
CA LYS A 15 7.56 4.36 -0.11
C LYS A 15 9.00 4.84 -0.17
N ASP A 16 9.95 3.92 -0.26
CA ASP A 16 11.37 4.24 -0.37
C ASP A 16 11.64 5.02 -1.67
N MET A 17 11.07 4.57 -2.80
CA MET A 17 11.15 5.30 -4.07
C MET A 17 10.48 6.67 -4.03
N ALA A 18 9.33 6.79 -3.37
CA ALA A 18 8.65 8.07 -3.20
C ALA A 18 9.48 9.06 -2.37
N TRP A 19 10.26 8.55 -1.42
CA TRP A 19 11.21 9.35 -0.64
C TRP A 19 12.36 9.85 -1.51
N GLU A 20 13.01 8.96 -2.25
CA GLU A 20 14.14 9.29 -3.14
C GLU A 20 13.75 10.25 -4.27
N LEU A 21 12.53 10.10 -4.81
CA LEU A 21 12.02 10.90 -5.93
C LEU A 21 11.23 12.13 -5.49
N ARG A 22 11.22 12.44 -4.20
CA ARG A 22 10.48 13.57 -3.65
C ARG A 22 10.87 14.88 -4.33
N GLY A 23 9.87 15.62 -4.80
CA GLY A 23 10.06 16.90 -5.50
C GLY A 23 10.33 16.76 -7.00
N THR A 24 10.31 15.53 -7.54
CA THR A 24 10.38 15.28 -8.98
C THR A 24 9.01 14.88 -9.54
N PRO A 25 8.70 15.14 -10.82
CA PRO A 25 7.46 14.68 -11.45
C PRO A 25 7.32 13.14 -11.49
N ALA A 26 8.42 12.40 -11.32
CA ALA A 26 8.41 10.94 -11.31
C ALA A 26 7.72 10.35 -10.05
N VAL A 27 7.47 11.17 -9.02
CA VAL A 27 6.82 10.72 -7.77
C VAL A 27 5.31 10.52 -7.92
N ASP A 28 4.66 11.23 -8.84
CA ASP A 28 3.22 11.21 -9.03
C ASP A 28 2.64 9.81 -9.31
N PRO A 29 3.19 9.02 -10.26
CA PRO A 29 2.70 7.66 -10.48
C PRO A 29 2.94 6.73 -9.28
N ILE A 30 3.95 6.99 -8.45
CA ILE A 30 4.21 6.22 -7.23
C ILE A 30 3.15 6.53 -6.17
N TYR A 31 2.77 7.80 -6.00
CA TYR A 31 1.68 8.15 -5.08
C TYR A 31 0.33 7.62 -5.54
N GLN A 32 0.08 7.59 -6.86
CA GLN A 32 -1.13 6.98 -7.40
C GLN A 32 -1.19 5.48 -7.08
N GLU A 33 -0.11 4.74 -7.32
CA GLU A 33 -0.02 3.31 -6.99
C GLU A 33 -0.12 3.06 -5.47
N LEU A 34 0.50 3.90 -4.63
CA LEU A 34 0.37 3.79 -3.18
C LEU A 34 -1.07 4.05 -2.70
N GLY A 35 -1.78 4.98 -3.35
CA GLY A 35 -3.17 5.32 -3.04
C GLY A 35 -4.19 4.29 -3.52
N SER A 36 -3.89 3.53 -4.57
CA SER A 36 -4.74 2.43 -5.05
C SER A 36 -4.57 1.14 -4.25
N ARG A 37 -3.51 1.03 -3.43
CA ARG A 37 -3.27 -0.15 -2.62
C ARG A 37 -4.24 -0.24 -1.45
N PRO A 38 -4.71 -1.46 -1.13
CA PRO A 38 -5.52 -1.66 0.07
C PRO A 38 -4.70 -1.24 1.29
N PRO A 39 -5.33 -0.56 2.27
CA PRO A 39 -4.64 -0.14 3.49
C PRO A 39 -4.02 -1.37 4.17
N SER A 40 -2.71 -1.31 4.40
CA SER A 40 -2.02 -2.35 5.15
C SER A 40 -2.42 -2.20 6.62
N ILE A 41 -3.37 -3.00 7.06
CA ILE A 41 -3.83 -2.96 8.44
C ILE A 41 -2.92 -3.83 9.28
N VAL A 42 -2.14 -3.16 10.11
CA VAL A 42 -1.36 -3.81 11.15
C VAL A 42 -2.28 -4.01 12.34
N ILE A 43 -2.77 -5.23 12.50
CA ILE A 43 -3.51 -5.62 13.70
C ILE A 43 -2.47 -6.12 14.69
N ALA A 44 -2.33 -5.40 15.81
CA ALA A 44 -1.41 -5.81 16.87
C ALA A 44 -1.89 -7.16 17.45
N PRO A 45 -0.98 -8.09 17.81
CA PRO A 45 -1.35 -9.36 18.40
C PRO A 45 -2.18 -9.22 19.69
N GLU A 46 -1.88 -8.18 20.47
CA GLU A 46 -2.61 -7.83 21.70
C GLU A 46 -3.91 -7.03 21.49
N ASP A 47 -4.32 -6.72 20.26
CA ASP A 47 -5.56 -5.98 20.03
C ASP A 47 -6.78 -6.84 20.39
N PRO A 48 -7.54 -6.53 21.47
CA PRO A 48 -8.66 -7.36 21.89
C PRO A 48 -9.79 -7.44 20.85
N GLN A 49 -9.80 -6.53 19.87
CA GLN A 49 -10.77 -6.49 18.77
C GLN A 49 -10.20 -7.00 17.44
N TRP A 50 -9.04 -7.67 17.45
CA TRP A 50 -8.38 -8.17 16.24
C TRP A 50 -9.32 -8.99 15.35
N ALA A 51 -10.15 -9.84 15.96
CA ALA A 51 -11.05 -10.74 15.24
C ALA A 51 -12.16 -9.98 14.46
N GLU A 52 -12.71 -8.90 15.03
CA GLU A 52 -13.70 -8.07 14.34
C GLU A 52 -13.07 -7.30 13.18
N LYS A 53 -11.87 -6.74 13.40
CA LYS A 53 -11.12 -6.02 12.37
C LYS A 53 -10.76 -6.92 11.19
N VAL A 54 -10.29 -8.15 11.43
CA VAL A 54 -10.04 -9.14 10.35
C VAL A 54 -11.33 -9.48 9.60
N ASN A 55 -12.44 -9.71 10.30
CA ASN A 55 -13.70 -10.10 9.67
C ASN A 55 -14.31 -9.00 8.80
N LEU A 56 -14.19 -7.73 9.21
CA LEU A 56 -14.58 -6.58 8.38
C LEU A 56 -13.75 -6.56 7.09
N LEU A 57 -12.44 -6.80 7.19
CA LEU A 57 -11.55 -6.79 6.03
C LEU A 57 -11.80 -7.91 5.05
N LEU A 58 -12.05 -9.12 5.53
CA LEU A 58 -12.39 -10.24 4.67
C LEU A 58 -13.71 -10.02 3.92
N ARG A 59 -14.64 -9.25 4.49
CA ARG A 59 -15.91 -8.90 3.85
C ARG A 59 -15.76 -7.76 2.84
N GLU A 60 -14.97 -6.74 3.17
CA GLU A 60 -14.76 -5.57 2.31
C GLU A 60 -13.83 -5.87 1.12
N GLY A 61 -12.83 -6.74 1.28
CA GLY A 61 -11.93 -7.18 0.21
C GLY A 61 -12.50 -8.25 -0.73
N SER A 62 -13.75 -8.68 -0.53
CA SER A 62 -14.44 -9.70 -1.35
C SER A 62 -15.37 -9.11 -2.43
N ARG A 63 -15.26 -7.80 -2.71
CA ARG A 63 -16.04 -7.11 -3.75
C ARG A 63 -15.22 -6.82 -4.99
#